data_AF-A0A0C4Y5A9-F1
#
_entry.id   AF-A0A0C4Y5A9-F1
#
_cell.length_a   1.000
_cell.length_b   1.000
_cell.length_c   1.000
_cell.angle_alpha   90.00
_cell.angle_beta   90.00
_cell.angle_gamma   90.00
#
_symmetry.space_group_name_H-M   'P 1'
#
loop_
_entity.id
_entity.type
_entity.pdbx_description
1 polymer ?
#
loop_
_entity_poly.entity_id
_entity_poly.type
_entity_poly.pdbx_seq_one_letter_code
_entity_poly.pdbx_strand_id
1 'polypeptide(L)'
;MLPSRSAIPLSFLAVAVTLPLLVSRHTLPLATFYGEWTSALLFALAVIVLGALAQRQGRGTAYQAAPAQFPWILLFPLWLIATGMTQTLTGMADVSGSRLLTELSLALGAAVMWAAWRQGRAASSVERQAMADVLAIAWLVAGLLGTLAQWVQVFGLEPDTLGMVSTYFYDDNRRLWGNLNQPNHQATVAGIALAAAVWLAARGWLRAPAWLAAALLLVSGIVLSGSRTGVLHVGLAAVYALVAAWMARGGAAFGGPGDQGDLGGFAGAMQRAGHAGRNPMRRPAGLAFAAVAMVVLLLVLQPAIKSAGQAMDWRLFDTVAQMQGGDQLSWRAAMWAHAWAMFRAHPWLGVGWGEYGWAQFQQLAQVGVKVEMSLHAHNAVLDMLAKTGVIGAAGVFLSLLAWLWRVARQRLWRGDARERAQTGLVLTWLAMLCAHSMLEYPLHYLYFVLPFCFMLGWLEPSGFGRLRVPRGFAVLAGLAFAGVAAAILTTMWQDYRRAEAREYARAERRAALPMPNFWFRQAAASDAIEEAKITPENAAQLLGPHIAAVHLLPTPTLISRTAWLMALTGDPAQARAWLERLRFYFAGDEANQFAELARACAEVDAAARPRDFCDWVRLRGKGKAE
;
A
#
# COMPACT_ATOMS: atom_id res chain seq x y z
N MET A 1 -16.25 -27.48 -28.00
CA MET A 1 -15.12 -27.28 -27.06
C MET A 1 -15.69 -26.75 -25.75
N LEU A 2 -15.77 -27.58 -24.71
CA LEU A 2 -16.15 -27.11 -23.36
C LEU A 2 -15.12 -26.08 -22.89
N PRO A 3 -15.51 -24.97 -22.22
CA PRO A 3 -14.54 -24.05 -21.64
C PRO A 3 -13.60 -24.85 -20.75
N SER A 4 -12.30 -24.69 -20.96
CA SER A 4 -11.28 -25.33 -20.12
C SER A 4 -11.60 -25.05 -18.65
N ARG A 5 -11.52 -26.08 -17.80
CA ARG A 5 -11.82 -26.03 -16.36
C ARG A 5 -11.06 -24.93 -15.57
N SER A 6 -10.16 -24.19 -16.23
CA SER A 6 -9.29 -23.12 -15.75
C SER A 6 -9.76 -21.68 -16.03
N ALA A 7 -10.79 -21.42 -16.84
CA ALA A 7 -11.09 -20.05 -17.31
C ALA A 7 -11.71 -19.14 -16.23
N ILE A 8 -12.69 -19.65 -15.46
CA ILE A 8 -13.45 -18.86 -14.47
C ILE A 8 -12.58 -18.33 -13.32
N PRO A 9 -11.67 -19.13 -12.71
CA PRO A 9 -10.85 -18.65 -11.58
C PRO A 9 -9.82 -17.59 -11.97
N LEU A 10 -9.33 -17.66 -13.22
CA LEU A 10 -8.35 -16.72 -13.75
C LEU A 10 -8.98 -15.35 -14.02
N SER A 11 -10.13 -15.30 -14.70
CA SER A 11 -10.85 -14.05 -14.93
C SER A 11 -11.23 -13.35 -13.63
N PHE A 12 -11.64 -14.13 -12.61
CA PHE A 12 -11.94 -13.59 -11.29
C PHE A 12 -10.71 -12.93 -10.63
N LEU A 13 -9.54 -13.57 -10.70
CA LEU A 13 -8.32 -13.00 -10.14
C LEU A 13 -7.90 -11.71 -10.87
N ALA A 14 -8.07 -11.64 -12.19
CA ALA A 14 -7.82 -10.41 -12.93
C ALA A 14 -8.71 -9.26 -12.43
N VAL A 15 -10.00 -9.52 -12.17
CA VAL A 15 -10.92 -8.55 -11.58
C VAL A 15 -10.47 -8.16 -10.16
N ALA A 16 -10.07 -9.13 -9.33
CA ALA A 16 -9.61 -8.88 -7.96
C ALA A 16 -8.38 -7.97 -7.88
N VAL A 17 -7.49 -8.02 -8.86
CA VAL A 17 -6.32 -7.13 -8.96
C VAL A 17 -6.70 -5.78 -9.59
N THR A 18 -7.52 -5.78 -10.64
CA THR A 18 -7.78 -4.58 -11.46
C THR A 18 -8.80 -3.65 -10.81
N LEU A 19 -9.96 -4.18 -10.39
CA LEU A 19 -11.11 -3.37 -10.00
C LEU A 19 -10.83 -2.43 -8.81
N PRO A 20 -10.16 -2.88 -7.72
CA PRO A 20 -9.85 -2.00 -6.59
C PRO A 20 -9.03 -0.77 -6.98
N LEU A 21 -8.18 -0.87 -8.00
CA LEU A 21 -7.30 0.20 -8.47
C LEU A 21 -8.03 1.24 -9.34
N LEU A 22 -9.26 0.92 -9.76
CA LEU A 22 -10.08 1.76 -10.64
C LEU A 22 -11.28 2.38 -9.92
N VAL A 23 -11.44 2.13 -8.61
CA VAL A 23 -12.51 2.74 -7.82
C VAL A 23 -12.29 4.25 -7.72
N SER A 24 -13.17 5.03 -8.36
CA SER A 24 -13.08 6.50 -8.44
C SER A 24 -13.60 7.23 -7.19
N ARG A 25 -14.39 6.56 -6.37
CA ARG A 25 -15.07 7.16 -5.22
C ARG A 25 -14.13 7.23 -4.02
N HIS A 26 -13.90 8.45 -3.53
CA HIS A 26 -13.13 8.74 -2.33
C HIS A 26 -13.91 9.66 -1.42
N THR A 27 -14.01 9.31 -0.14
CA THR A 27 -14.67 10.14 0.88
C THR A 27 -13.93 10.05 2.20
N LEU A 28 -14.07 11.09 3.02
CA LEU A 28 -13.52 11.13 4.36
C LEU A 28 -14.42 10.35 5.35
N PRO A 29 -13.89 9.84 6.47
CA PRO A 29 -12.55 10.10 7.02
C PRO A 29 -11.40 9.22 6.45
N LEU A 30 -11.72 8.20 5.64
CA LEU A 30 -10.70 7.35 4.99
C LEU A 30 -10.88 7.40 3.47
N ALA A 31 -10.10 8.25 2.80
CA ALA A 31 -10.21 8.51 1.37
C ALA A 31 -10.11 7.24 0.51
N THR A 32 -9.36 6.23 0.94
CA THR A 32 -9.12 4.99 0.18
C THR A 32 -10.12 3.87 0.49
N PHE A 33 -11.10 4.11 1.37
CA PHE A 33 -11.97 3.05 1.91
C PHE A 33 -12.62 2.17 0.83
N TYR A 34 -13.26 2.77 -0.18
CA TYR A 34 -14.00 1.98 -1.17
C TYR A 34 -13.09 1.05 -1.97
N GLY A 35 -11.92 1.53 -2.41
CA GLY A 35 -10.92 0.70 -3.10
C GLY A 35 -10.39 -0.43 -2.20
N GLU A 36 -10.10 -0.12 -0.95
CA GLU A 36 -9.59 -1.10 0.02
C GLU A 36 -10.62 -2.15 0.42
N TRP A 37 -11.86 -1.73 0.66
CA TRP A 37 -12.99 -2.63 0.95
C TRP A 37 -13.28 -3.53 -0.24
N THR A 38 -13.29 -3.00 -1.48
CA THR A 38 -13.43 -3.80 -2.70
C THR A 38 -12.29 -4.81 -2.84
N SER A 39 -11.05 -4.42 -2.52
CA SER A 39 -9.91 -5.34 -2.52
C SER A 39 -10.10 -6.48 -1.51
N ALA A 40 -10.43 -6.16 -0.26
CA ALA A 40 -10.67 -7.17 0.78
C ALA A 40 -11.80 -8.13 0.40
N LEU A 41 -12.91 -7.62 -0.13
CA LEU A 41 -14.02 -8.44 -0.62
C LEU A 41 -13.57 -9.40 -1.72
N LEU A 42 -12.94 -8.89 -2.78
CA LEU A 42 -12.57 -9.69 -3.94
C LEU A 42 -11.51 -10.74 -3.60
N PHE A 43 -10.53 -10.41 -2.75
CA PHE A 43 -9.54 -11.38 -2.31
C PHE A 43 -10.08 -12.40 -1.29
N ALA A 44 -11.02 -12.02 -0.41
CA ALA A 44 -11.71 -12.99 0.44
C ALA A 44 -12.52 -13.99 -0.41
N LEU A 45 -13.24 -13.50 -1.42
CA LEU A 45 -13.91 -14.34 -2.41
C LEU A 45 -12.91 -15.20 -3.20
N ALA A 46 -11.73 -14.65 -3.56
CA ALA A 46 -10.68 -15.41 -4.23
C ALA A 46 -10.22 -16.61 -3.38
N VAL A 47 -10.00 -16.40 -2.08
CA VAL A 47 -9.63 -17.47 -1.14
C VAL A 47 -10.70 -18.56 -1.11
N ILE A 48 -11.98 -18.20 -1.06
CA ILE A 48 -13.10 -19.15 -1.06
C ILE A 48 -13.14 -19.95 -2.37
N VAL A 49 -13.07 -19.26 -3.51
CA VAL A 49 -13.10 -19.88 -4.84
C VAL A 49 -11.92 -20.82 -5.04
N LEU A 50 -10.70 -20.36 -4.78
CA LEU A 50 -9.48 -21.16 -4.90
C LEU A 50 -9.47 -22.35 -3.93
N GLY A 51 -9.95 -22.14 -2.69
CA GLY A 51 -10.11 -23.19 -1.70
C GLY A 51 -11.05 -24.30 -2.16
N ALA A 52 -12.21 -23.93 -2.72
CA ALA A 52 -13.21 -24.87 -3.25
C ALA A 52 -12.70 -25.64 -4.47
N LEU A 53 -11.99 -24.97 -5.38
CA LEU A 53 -11.39 -25.60 -6.56
C LEU A 53 -10.32 -26.62 -6.18
N ALA A 54 -9.43 -26.25 -5.26
CA ALA A 54 -8.40 -27.15 -4.79
C ALA A 54 -8.98 -28.34 -4.00
N GLN A 55 -10.17 -28.21 -3.38
CA GLN A 55 -10.88 -29.35 -2.78
C GLN A 55 -11.51 -30.27 -3.84
N ARG A 56 -12.01 -29.72 -4.95
CA ARG A 56 -12.55 -30.51 -6.07
C ARG A 56 -11.46 -31.30 -6.78
N GLN A 57 -10.30 -30.70 -7.02
CA GLN A 57 -9.14 -31.37 -7.60
C GLN A 57 -8.64 -32.53 -6.72
N GLY A 58 -8.72 -32.37 -5.40
CA GLY A 58 -8.39 -33.43 -4.43
C GLY A 58 -9.36 -34.62 -4.38
N ARG A 59 -10.45 -34.62 -5.15
CA ARG A 59 -11.39 -35.75 -5.26
C ARG A 59 -10.94 -36.81 -6.28
N GLY A 60 -9.91 -36.54 -7.10
CA GLY A 60 -9.31 -37.52 -8.00
C GLY A 60 -8.41 -38.52 -7.26
N THR A 61 -8.41 -39.78 -7.67
CA THR A 61 -7.74 -40.92 -7.02
C THR A 61 -6.21 -40.76 -6.83
N ALA A 62 -5.55 -39.85 -7.55
CA ALA A 62 -4.11 -39.60 -7.44
C ALA A 62 -3.71 -38.55 -6.37
N TYR A 63 -4.63 -37.71 -5.87
CA TYR A 63 -4.29 -36.62 -4.92
C TYR A 63 -4.32 -37.08 -3.44
N GLN A 64 -4.77 -38.29 -3.16
CA GLN A 64 -4.95 -38.79 -1.78
C GLN A 64 -3.63 -39.16 -1.07
N ALA A 65 -2.50 -39.22 -1.77
CA ALA A 65 -1.25 -39.74 -1.19
C ALA A 65 -0.30 -38.67 -0.59
N ALA A 66 -0.48 -37.38 -0.88
CA ALA A 66 0.40 -36.32 -0.38
C ALA A 66 -0.22 -35.62 0.85
N PRO A 67 0.39 -35.72 2.06
CA PRO A 67 -0.09 -34.95 3.21
C PRO A 67 -0.02 -33.45 2.92
N ALA A 68 -0.97 -32.67 3.44
CA ALA A 68 -0.92 -31.22 3.30
C ALA A 68 0.34 -30.71 4.00
N GLN A 69 1.12 -29.87 3.33
CA GLN A 69 2.30 -29.25 3.93
C GLN A 69 1.93 -27.84 4.41
N PHE A 70 2.73 -27.29 5.31
CA PHE A 70 2.63 -25.90 5.73
C PHE A 70 3.63 -25.05 4.92
N PRO A 71 3.20 -24.03 4.15
CA PRO A 71 4.10 -23.22 3.34
C PRO A 71 4.97 -22.29 4.21
N TRP A 72 6.27 -22.23 3.91
CA TRP A 72 7.23 -21.45 4.70
C TRP A 72 6.92 -19.95 4.71
N ILE A 73 6.43 -19.40 3.60
CA ILE A 73 6.08 -17.99 3.48
C ILE A 73 5.02 -17.52 4.48
N LEU A 74 4.21 -18.41 5.05
CA LEU A 74 3.23 -18.02 6.07
C LEU A 74 3.85 -17.69 7.43
N LEU A 75 5.12 -18.04 7.65
CA LEU A 75 5.84 -17.58 8.83
C LEU A 75 5.93 -16.07 8.87
N PHE A 76 5.97 -15.38 7.72
CA PHE A 76 6.00 -13.91 7.65
C PHE A 76 4.77 -13.26 8.32
N PRO A 77 3.53 -13.44 7.83
CA PRO A 77 2.36 -12.80 8.44
C PRO A 77 2.05 -13.36 9.84
N LEU A 78 2.27 -14.66 10.08
CA LEU A 78 2.02 -15.25 11.39
C LEU A 78 2.99 -14.75 12.46
N TRP A 79 4.23 -14.46 12.10
CA TRP A 79 5.20 -13.85 13.01
C TRP A 79 4.77 -12.44 13.44
N LEU A 80 4.27 -11.64 12.50
CA LEU A 80 3.77 -10.31 12.81
C LEU A 80 2.49 -10.36 13.67
N ILE A 81 1.59 -11.29 13.41
CA ILE A 81 0.43 -11.54 14.28
C ILE A 81 0.88 -11.95 15.69
N ALA A 82 1.82 -12.89 15.81
CA ALA A 82 2.37 -13.30 17.10
C ALA A 82 3.07 -12.14 17.83
N THR A 83 3.72 -11.25 17.09
CA THR A 83 4.34 -10.03 17.66
C THR A 83 3.27 -9.07 18.18
N GLY A 84 2.20 -8.82 17.44
CA GLY A 84 1.06 -7.98 17.90
C GLY A 84 0.34 -8.56 19.12
N MET A 85 0.15 -9.88 19.16
CA MET A 85 -0.36 -10.59 20.34
C MET A 85 0.59 -10.43 21.53
N THR A 86 1.90 -10.52 21.31
CA THR A 86 2.91 -10.31 22.37
C THR A 86 2.89 -8.88 22.90
N GLN A 87 2.75 -7.88 22.02
CA GLN A 87 2.54 -6.49 22.43
C GLN A 87 1.29 -6.33 23.30
N THR A 88 0.20 -7.05 22.96
CA THR A 88 -1.03 -7.05 23.78
C THR A 88 -0.78 -7.66 25.16
N LEU A 89 -0.18 -8.85 25.19
CA LEU A 89 0.09 -9.58 26.44
C LEU A 89 1.08 -8.86 27.36
N THR A 90 1.89 -7.96 26.82
CA THR A 90 2.84 -7.12 27.58
C THR A 90 2.26 -5.77 28.02
N GLY A 91 0.95 -5.55 27.82
CA GLY A 91 0.24 -4.37 28.32
C GLY A 91 0.24 -3.16 27.37
N MET A 92 0.70 -3.32 26.12
CA MET A 92 0.60 -2.25 25.13
C MET A 92 -0.84 -2.14 24.64
N ALA A 93 -1.51 -1.04 24.99
CA ALA A 93 -2.89 -0.78 24.60
C ALA A 93 -3.03 -0.51 23.10
N ASP A 94 -4.14 -0.94 22.50
CA ASP A 94 -4.51 -0.59 21.13
C ASP A 94 -5.48 0.61 21.17
N VAL A 95 -4.94 1.80 21.44
CA VAL A 95 -5.75 3.01 21.64
C VAL A 95 -6.45 3.41 20.35
N SER A 96 -5.73 3.36 19.22
CA SER A 96 -6.26 3.74 17.90
C SER A 96 -7.11 2.66 17.23
N GLY A 97 -7.05 1.39 17.68
CA GLY A 97 -7.68 0.25 17.00
C GLY A 97 -6.90 -0.26 15.78
N SER A 98 -5.75 0.37 15.47
CA SER A 98 -4.94 0.06 14.30
C SER A 98 -4.25 -1.30 14.40
N ARG A 99 -3.95 -1.79 15.62
CA ARG A 99 -3.32 -3.11 15.79
C ARG A 99 -4.26 -4.22 15.36
N LEU A 100 -5.51 -4.21 15.83
CA LEU A 100 -6.50 -5.21 15.43
C LEU A 100 -6.72 -5.21 13.91
N LEU A 101 -6.86 -4.04 13.30
CA LEU A 101 -6.99 -3.93 11.84
C LEU A 101 -5.78 -4.51 11.11
N THR A 102 -4.56 -4.22 11.59
CA THR A 102 -3.33 -4.77 11.04
C THR A 102 -3.30 -6.30 11.14
N GLU A 103 -3.65 -6.87 12.29
CA GLU A 103 -3.70 -8.33 12.49
C GLU A 103 -4.73 -9.00 11.56
N LEU A 104 -5.90 -8.39 11.37
CA LEU A 104 -6.92 -8.88 10.44
C LEU A 104 -6.45 -8.81 8.98
N SER A 105 -5.79 -7.72 8.57
CA SER A 105 -5.19 -7.60 7.25
C SER A 105 -4.08 -8.64 7.01
N LEU A 106 -3.24 -8.90 8.02
CA LEU A 106 -2.21 -9.94 7.98
C LEU A 106 -2.83 -11.34 7.89
N ALA A 107 -3.92 -11.60 8.63
CA ALA A 107 -4.64 -12.88 8.57
C ALA A 107 -5.29 -13.10 7.18
N LEU A 108 -5.87 -12.07 6.58
CA LEU A 108 -6.37 -12.12 5.22
C LEU A 108 -5.22 -12.35 4.22
N GLY A 109 -4.10 -11.65 4.37
CA GLY A 109 -2.88 -11.86 3.58
C GLY A 109 -2.35 -13.29 3.68
N ALA A 110 -2.33 -13.87 4.88
CA ALA A 110 -1.97 -15.27 5.11
C ALA A 110 -2.93 -16.23 4.42
N ALA A 111 -4.24 -15.98 4.47
CA ALA A 111 -5.23 -16.78 3.76
C ALA A 111 -5.04 -16.72 2.23
N VAL A 112 -4.74 -15.54 1.69
CA VAL A 112 -4.41 -15.33 0.28
C VAL A 112 -3.12 -16.08 -0.12
N MET A 113 -2.05 -15.97 0.67
CA MET A 113 -0.80 -16.72 0.45
C MET A 113 -1.05 -18.23 0.45
N TRP A 114 -1.81 -18.75 1.41
CA TRP A 114 -2.16 -20.17 1.50
C TRP A 114 -2.94 -20.63 0.26
N ALA A 115 -3.95 -19.87 -0.13
CA ALA A 115 -4.78 -20.18 -1.29
C ALA A 115 -3.97 -20.16 -2.60
N ALA A 116 -3.15 -19.13 -2.79
CA ALA A 116 -2.25 -18.99 -3.95
C ALA A 116 -1.24 -20.14 -4.02
N TRP A 117 -0.63 -20.51 -2.89
CA TRP A 117 0.32 -21.62 -2.83
C TRP A 117 -0.34 -22.97 -3.14
N ARG A 118 -1.51 -23.26 -2.54
CA ARG A 118 -2.27 -24.49 -2.82
C ARG A 118 -2.60 -24.61 -4.31
N GLN A 119 -3.10 -23.52 -4.90
CA GLN A 119 -3.43 -23.50 -6.31
C GLN A 119 -2.18 -23.67 -7.18
N GLY A 120 -1.10 -22.97 -6.86
CA GLY A 120 0.16 -23.10 -7.58
C GLY A 120 0.68 -24.53 -7.54
N ARG A 121 0.66 -25.18 -6.37
CA ARG A 121 1.08 -26.57 -6.20
C ARG A 121 0.31 -27.59 -7.03
N ALA A 122 -0.97 -27.35 -7.29
CA ALA A 122 -1.81 -28.22 -8.12
C ALA A 122 -1.69 -27.89 -9.62
N ALA A 123 -1.19 -26.70 -9.96
CA ALA A 123 -1.09 -26.22 -11.33
C ALA A 123 0.12 -26.81 -12.08
N SER A 124 -0.12 -27.26 -13.31
CA SER A 124 0.89 -27.59 -14.31
C SER A 124 1.73 -26.35 -14.69
N SER A 125 2.89 -26.54 -15.33
CA SER A 125 3.72 -25.42 -15.81
C SER A 125 2.98 -24.50 -16.79
N VAL A 126 2.08 -25.05 -17.61
CA VAL A 126 1.23 -24.29 -18.54
C VAL A 126 0.18 -23.46 -17.79
N GLU A 127 -0.51 -24.05 -16.81
CA GLU A 127 -1.47 -23.32 -15.97
C GLU A 127 -0.79 -22.23 -15.16
N ARG A 128 0.44 -22.49 -14.69
CA ARG A 128 1.21 -21.47 -13.96
C ARG A 128 1.56 -20.28 -14.85
N GLN A 129 1.95 -20.55 -16.09
CA GLN A 129 2.24 -19.52 -17.06
C GLN A 129 0.98 -18.73 -17.46
N ALA A 130 -0.18 -19.41 -17.58
CA ALA A 130 -1.46 -18.75 -17.82
C ALA A 130 -1.84 -17.80 -16.67
N MET A 131 -1.51 -18.15 -15.42
CA MET A 131 -1.69 -17.25 -14.28
C MET A 131 -0.83 -15.98 -14.41
N ALA A 132 0.44 -16.13 -14.78
CA ALA A 132 1.32 -14.98 -15.01
C ALA A 132 0.80 -14.08 -16.15
N ASP A 133 0.30 -14.68 -17.25
CA ASP A 133 -0.36 -13.95 -18.34
C ASP A 133 -1.56 -13.14 -17.85
N VAL A 134 -2.41 -13.74 -17.00
CA VAL A 134 -3.63 -13.11 -16.45
C VAL A 134 -3.30 -11.96 -15.50
N LEU A 135 -2.33 -12.15 -14.60
CA LEU A 135 -1.85 -11.06 -13.74
C LEU A 135 -1.23 -9.93 -14.57
N ALA A 136 -0.48 -10.25 -15.63
CA ALA A 136 0.09 -9.24 -16.50
C ALA A 136 -1.01 -8.46 -17.24
N ILE A 137 -2.07 -9.13 -17.71
CA ILE A 137 -3.24 -8.46 -18.31
C ILE A 137 -3.91 -7.54 -17.28
N ALA A 138 -4.12 -8.02 -16.06
CA ALA A 138 -4.75 -7.23 -14.99
C ALA A 138 -3.96 -5.94 -14.69
N TRP A 139 -2.65 -6.06 -14.47
CA TRP A 139 -1.78 -4.91 -14.24
C TRP A 139 -1.75 -3.96 -15.43
N LEU A 140 -1.68 -4.49 -16.66
CA LEU A 140 -1.69 -3.67 -17.86
C LEU A 140 -3.00 -2.88 -18.00
N VAL A 141 -4.15 -3.54 -17.83
CA VAL A 141 -5.47 -2.90 -17.91
C VAL A 141 -5.62 -1.83 -16.82
N ALA A 142 -5.25 -2.13 -15.58
CA ALA A 142 -5.27 -1.17 -14.47
C ALA A 142 -4.40 0.06 -14.77
N GLY A 143 -3.17 -0.16 -15.26
CA GLY A 143 -2.25 0.92 -15.61
C GLY A 143 -2.75 1.79 -16.76
N LEU A 144 -3.27 1.18 -17.83
CA LEU A 144 -3.78 1.91 -19.00
C LEU A 144 -5.02 2.74 -18.62
N LEU A 145 -6.01 2.12 -17.96
CA LEU A 145 -7.24 2.82 -17.56
C LEU A 145 -6.96 3.91 -16.51
N GLY A 146 -6.09 3.66 -15.53
CA GLY A 146 -5.68 4.68 -14.57
C GLY A 146 -4.92 5.84 -15.24
N THR A 147 -4.14 5.57 -16.28
CA THR A 147 -3.45 6.63 -17.03
C THR A 147 -4.41 7.43 -17.93
N LEU A 148 -5.41 6.76 -18.51
CA LEU A 148 -6.49 7.47 -19.21
C LEU A 148 -7.26 8.38 -18.25
N ALA A 149 -7.53 7.93 -17.03
CA ALA A 149 -8.13 8.76 -15.98
C ALA A 149 -7.25 9.99 -15.66
N GLN A 150 -5.92 9.86 -15.61
CA GLN A 150 -5.02 11.02 -15.49
C GLN A 150 -5.17 11.99 -16.67
N TRP A 151 -5.28 11.51 -17.90
CA TRP A 151 -5.50 12.40 -19.05
C TRP A 151 -6.87 13.08 -19.04
N VAL A 152 -7.93 12.39 -18.60
CA VAL A 152 -9.24 13.03 -18.32
C VAL A 152 -9.07 14.17 -17.32
N GLN A 153 -8.34 13.93 -16.22
CA GLN A 153 -8.05 14.94 -15.21
C GLN A 153 -7.27 16.12 -15.79
N VAL A 154 -6.26 15.90 -16.64
CA VAL A 154 -5.50 17.00 -17.29
C VAL A 154 -6.43 18.01 -17.94
N PHE A 155 -7.45 17.53 -18.66
CA PHE A 155 -8.40 18.35 -19.40
C PHE A 155 -9.64 18.78 -18.60
N GLY A 156 -9.77 18.40 -17.32
CA GLY A 156 -10.93 18.76 -16.51
C GLY A 156 -12.24 18.08 -16.95
N LEU A 157 -12.15 16.90 -17.57
CA LEU A 157 -13.29 16.18 -18.16
C LEU A 157 -13.97 15.20 -17.20
N GLU A 158 -13.59 15.18 -15.91
CA GLU A 158 -14.13 14.27 -14.91
C GLU A 158 -15.66 14.30 -14.79
N PRO A 159 -16.33 15.49 -14.80
CA PRO A 159 -17.79 15.57 -14.75
C PRO A 159 -18.51 14.79 -15.86
N ASP A 160 -17.87 14.66 -17.03
CA ASP A 160 -18.43 14.00 -18.21
C ASP A 160 -18.21 12.48 -18.23
N THR A 161 -17.54 11.94 -17.21
CA THR A 161 -17.18 10.50 -17.15
C THR A 161 -18.19 9.62 -16.42
N LEU A 162 -19.39 10.13 -16.08
CA LEU A 162 -20.41 9.38 -15.33
C LEU A 162 -19.88 8.80 -14.00
N GLY A 163 -18.94 9.50 -13.35
CA GLY A 163 -18.30 9.07 -12.12
C GLY A 163 -17.27 7.94 -12.29
N MET A 164 -16.85 7.61 -13.51
CA MET A 164 -15.80 6.62 -13.76
C MET A 164 -14.39 7.15 -13.46
N VAL A 165 -14.18 8.46 -13.49
CA VAL A 165 -12.92 9.10 -13.13
C VAL A 165 -13.07 9.88 -11.83
N SER A 166 -12.09 9.75 -10.93
CA SER A 166 -12.09 10.51 -9.69
C SER A 166 -11.88 12.00 -9.94
N THR A 167 -12.70 12.84 -9.31
CA THR A 167 -12.62 14.30 -9.41
C THR A 167 -11.28 14.81 -8.89
N TYR A 168 -10.56 15.57 -9.71
CA TYR A 168 -9.42 16.34 -9.26
C TYR A 168 -9.86 17.64 -8.59
N PHE A 169 -9.21 18.02 -7.50
CA PHE A 169 -9.66 19.14 -6.66
C PHE A 169 -8.58 20.19 -6.32
N TYR A 170 -7.38 20.10 -6.90
CA TYR A 170 -6.37 21.16 -6.81
C TYR A 170 -6.34 21.98 -8.10
N ASP A 171 -6.35 23.30 -7.95
CA ASP A 171 -6.37 24.24 -9.10
C ASP A 171 -4.98 24.45 -9.72
N ASP A 172 -3.93 24.44 -8.90
CA ASP A 172 -2.54 24.67 -9.32
C ASP A 172 -1.59 23.57 -8.82
N ASN A 173 -0.38 23.54 -9.39
CA ASN A 173 0.69 22.60 -9.01
C ASN A 173 0.24 21.12 -9.09
N ARG A 174 -0.49 20.80 -10.15
CA ARG A 174 -1.29 19.58 -10.27
C ARG A 174 -0.40 18.35 -10.48
N ARG A 175 -0.48 17.40 -9.55
CA ARG A 175 0.06 16.03 -9.65
C ARG A 175 -1.07 15.05 -9.88
N LEU A 176 -1.14 14.50 -11.09
CA LEU A 176 -2.31 13.77 -11.57
C LEU A 176 -2.26 12.33 -11.05
N TRP A 177 -3.36 11.82 -10.51
CA TRP A 177 -3.37 10.57 -9.75
C TRP A 177 -4.40 9.53 -10.24
N GLY A 178 -5.14 9.83 -11.31
CA GLY A 178 -6.14 8.91 -11.85
C GLY A 178 -7.21 8.58 -10.82
N ASN A 179 -7.56 7.30 -10.67
CA ASN A 179 -8.58 6.87 -9.71
C ASN A 179 -8.03 6.50 -8.33
N LEU A 180 -6.75 6.71 -8.05
CA LEU A 180 -6.17 6.31 -6.76
C LEU A 180 -6.09 7.43 -5.74
N ASN A 181 -6.38 8.68 -6.13
CA ASN A 181 -6.16 9.90 -5.31
C ASN A 181 -4.75 9.98 -4.67
N GLN A 182 -3.79 9.27 -5.23
CA GLN A 182 -2.41 9.21 -4.76
C GLN A 182 -1.48 9.04 -5.99
N PRO A 183 -0.70 10.07 -6.36
CA PRO A 183 0.05 10.07 -7.62
C PRO A 183 1.21 9.05 -7.65
N ASN A 184 1.88 8.79 -6.52
CA ASN A 184 2.94 7.78 -6.43
C ASN A 184 2.39 6.34 -6.56
N HIS A 185 1.16 6.09 -6.10
CA HIS A 185 0.46 4.82 -6.29
C HIS A 185 0.15 4.60 -7.76
N GLN A 186 -0.43 5.61 -8.43
CA GLN A 186 -0.72 5.54 -9.85
C GLN A 186 0.56 5.33 -10.69
N ALA A 187 1.65 6.02 -10.35
CA ALA A 187 2.95 5.80 -10.99
C ALA A 187 3.47 4.36 -10.80
N THR A 188 3.22 3.77 -9.62
CA THR A 188 3.60 2.38 -9.33
C THR A 188 2.79 1.38 -10.14
N VAL A 189 1.47 1.59 -10.26
CA VAL A 189 0.61 0.75 -11.11
C VAL A 189 1.06 0.85 -12.57
N ALA A 190 1.33 2.06 -13.07
CA ALA A 190 1.84 2.26 -14.44
C ALA A 190 3.23 1.60 -14.66
N GLY A 191 4.10 1.66 -13.65
CA GLY A 191 5.38 0.95 -13.64
C GLY A 191 5.24 -0.57 -13.75
N ILE A 192 4.44 -1.17 -12.87
CA ILE A 192 4.16 -2.62 -12.87
C ILE A 192 3.54 -3.04 -14.21
N ALA A 193 2.67 -2.20 -14.77
CA ALA A 193 2.06 -2.37 -16.08
C ALA A 193 3.08 -2.34 -17.24
N LEU A 194 4.17 -1.54 -17.15
CA LEU A 194 5.24 -1.57 -18.15
C LEU A 194 5.96 -2.92 -18.20
N ALA A 195 6.32 -3.48 -17.04
CA ALA A 195 6.90 -4.82 -16.96
C ALA A 195 5.92 -5.89 -17.47
N ALA A 196 4.62 -5.74 -17.16
CA ALA A 196 3.57 -6.59 -17.68
C ALA A 196 3.41 -6.49 -19.21
N ALA A 197 3.52 -5.29 -19.79
CA ALA A 197 3.47 -5.07 -21.23
C ALA A 197 4.63 -5.76 -21.94
N VAL A 198 5.85 -5.68 -21.38
CA VAL A 198 7.02 -6.41 -21.90
C VAL A 198 6.78 -7.92 -21.88
N TRP A 199 6.25 -8.47 -20.79
CA TRP A 199 5.87 -9.89 -20.71
C TRP A 199 4.86 -10.27 -21.79
N LEU A 200 3.76 -9.52 -21.91
CA LEU A 200 2.71 -9.80 -22.89
C LEU A 200 3.20 -9.67 -24.33
N ALA A 201 4.11 -8.74 -24.62
CA ALA A 201 4.76 -8.63 -25.92
C ALA A 201 5.66 -9.85 -26.22
N ALA A 202 6.45 -10.28 -25.24
CA ALA A 202 7.31 -11.47 -25.36
C ALA A 202 6.48 -12.75 -25.54
N ARG A 203 5.32 -12.85 -24.88
CA ARG A 203 4.35 -13.95 -25.05
C ARG A 203 3.58 -13.89 -26.38
N GLY A 204 3.63 -12.74 -27.07
CA GLY A 204 2.96 -12.52 -28.35
C GLY A 204 1.49 -12.11 -28.25
N TRP A 205 1.03 -11.70 -27.07
CA TRP A 205 -0.28 -11.05 -26.88
C TRP A 205 -0.27 -9.61 -27.40
N LEU A 206 0.87 -8.92 -27.29
CA LEU A 206 1.05 -7.56 -27.81
C LEU A 206 2.04 -7.56 -29.00
N ARG A 207 1.62 -6.98 -30.11
CA ARG A 207 2.51 -6.67 -31.25
C ARG A 207 3.31 -5.40 -30.94
N ALA A 208 4.46 -5.22 -31.59
CA ALA A 208 5.34 -4.09 -31.33
C ALA A 208 4.64 -2.70 -31.37
N PRO A 209 3.76 -2.37 -32.35
CA PRO A 209 3.06 -1.09 -32.36
C PRO A 209 2.11 -0.91 -31.16
N ALA A 210 1.35 -1.96 -30.81
CA ALA A 210 0.44 -1.94 -29.67
C ALA A 210 1.20 -1.85 -28.35
N TRP A 211 2.34 -2.54 -28.23
CA TRP A 211 3.24 -2.42 -27.09
C TRP A 211 3.79 -1.00 -26.97
N LEU A 212 4.24 -0.40 -28.07
CA LEU A 212 4.78 0.97 -28.06
C LEU A 212 3.71 2.00 -27.67
N ALA A 213 2.48 1.85 -28.16
CA ALA A 213 1.36 2.70 -27.77
C ALA A 213 1.03 2.55 -26.27
N ALA A 214 1.02 1.31 -25.76
CA ALA A 214 0.84 1.07 -24.33
C ALA A 214 1.97 1.68 -23.49
N ALA A 215 3.23 1.52 -23.91
CA ALA A 215 4.38 2.09 -23.23
C ALA A 215 4.36 3.62 -23.24
N LEU A 216 4.03 4.24 -24.38
CA LEU A 216 3.86 5.69 -24.52
C LEU A 216 2.81 6.21 -23.54
N LEU A 217 1.64 5.56 -23.49
CA LEU A 217 0.57 5.95 -22.59
C LEU A 217 1.02 5.80 -21.13
N LEU A 218 1.51 4.63 -20.71
CA LEU A 218 1.94 4.37 -19.33
C LEU A 218 3.06 5.32 -18.87
N VAL A 219 4.07 5.57 -19.71
CA VAL A 219 5.15 6.52 -19.39
C VAL A 219 4.60 7.95 -19.28
N SER A 220 3.63 8.34 -20.11
CA SER A 220 2.97 9.64 -19.95
C SER A 220 2.26 9.78 -18.59
N GLY A 221 1.59 8.73 -18.11
CA GLY A 221 0.97 8.73 -16.77
C GLY A 221 1.99 8.82 -15.64
N ILE A 222 3.14 8.15 -15.79
CA ILE A 222 4.27 8.29 -14.86
C ILE A 222 4.75 9.74 -14.81
N VAL A 223 4.91 10.41 -15.95
CA VAL A 223 5.30 11.83 -16.01
C VAL A 223 4.24 12.73 -15.36
N LEU A 224 2.95 12.53 -15.68
CA LEU A 224 1.84 13.32 -15.14
C LEU A 224 1.69 13.20 -13.60
N SER A 225 2.15 12.09 -13.01
CA SER A 225 2.16 11.92 -11.55
C SER A 225 3.21 12.77 -10.82
N GLY A 226 4.22 13.26 -11.55
CA GLY A 226 5.39 13.93 -10.97
C GLY A 226 6.16 13.06 -9.97
N SER A 227 6.11 11.73 -10.11
CA SER A 227 6.65 10.79 -9.12
C SER A 227 8.06 10.31 -9.44
N ARG A 228 9.00 10.49 -8.50
CA ARG A 228 10.38 9.96 -8.61
C ARG A 228 10.43 8.44 -8.54
N THR A 229 9.53 7.82 -7.75
CA THR A 229 9.40 6.35 -7.73
C THR A 229 8.90 5.83 -9.08
N GLY A 230 8.10 6.61 -9.79
CA GLY A 230 7.72 6.34 -11.19
C GLY A 230 8.93 6.21 -12.13
N VAL A 231 9.91 7.11 -12.03
CA VAL A 231 11.17 7.03 -12.81
C VAL A 231 11.93 5.75 -12.49
N LEU A 232 12.05 5.41 -11.19
CA LEU A 232 12.66 4.16 -10.75
C LEU A 232 11.95 2.94 -11.36
N HIS A 233 10.62 2.96 -11.42
CA HIS A 233 9.84 1.88 -12.00
C HIS A 233 10.06 1.69 -13.50
N VAL A 234 10.22 2.78 -14.27
CA VAL A 234 10.63 2.68 -15.69
C VAL A 234 11.99 1.99 -15.79
N GLY A 235 12.95 2.36 -14.94
CA GLY A 235 14.26 1.73 -14.86
C GLY A 235 14.18 0.23 -14.54
N LEU A 236 13.40 -0.15 -13.53
CA LEU A 236 13.19 -1.55 -13.15
C LEU A 236 12.52 -2.37 -14.28
N ALA A 237 11.53 -1.80 -14.97
CA ALA A 237 10.91 -2.43 -16.14
C ALA A 237 11.89 -2.61 -17.30
N ALA A 238 12.78 -1.63 -17.54
CA ALA A 238 13.84 -1.72 -18.54
C ALA A 238 14.89 -2.79 -18.17
N VAL A 239 15.31 -2.86 -16.91
CA VAL A 239 16.20 -3.92 -16.41
C VAL A 239 15.56 -5.29 -16.60
N TYR A 240 14.27 -5.44 -16.26
CA TYR A 240 13.55 -6.69 -16.51
C TYR A 240 13.53 -7.07 -18.00
N ALA A 241 13.28 -6.11 -18.89
CA ALA A 241 13.33 -6.35 -20.33
C ALA A 241 14.72 -6.81 -20.81
N LEU A 242 15.81 -6.24 -20.28
CA LEU A 242 17.19 -6.68 -20.56
C LEU A 242 17.48 -8.08 -20.02
N VAL A 243 17.05 -8.39 -18.79
CA VAL A 243 17.19 -9.72 -18.19
C VAL A 243 16.42 -10.76 -19.02
N ALA A 244 15.20 -10.43 -19.45
CA ALA A 244 14.43 -11.27 -20.38
C ALA A 244 15.15 -11.45 -21.73
N ALA A 245 15.77 -10.40 -22.26
CA ALA A 245 16.57 -10.47 -23.48
C ALA A 245 17.77 -11.41 -23.32
N TRP A 246 18.48 -11.32 -22.20
CA TRP A 246 19.63 -12.17 -21.88
C TRP A 246 19.23 -13.64 -21.75
N MET A 247 18.14 -13.93 -21.02
CA MET A 247 17.58 -15.28 -20.92
C MET A 247 17.17 -15.85 -22.29
N ALA A 248 16.65 -15.00 -23.19
CA ALA A 248 16.33 -15.39 -24.56
C ALA A 248 17.56 -15.70 -25.42
N ARG A 249 18.73 -15.09 -25.16
CA ARG A 249 19.99 -15.39 -25.87
C ARG A 249 20.62 -16.70 -25.42
N GLY A 250 20.62 -16.96 -24.11
CA GLY A 250 21.26 -18.15 -23.53
C GLY A 250 20.63 -19.47 -24.02
N GLY A 251 19.35 -19.46 -24.40
CA GLY A 251 18.69 -20.62 -25.00
C GLY A 251 19.07 -20.91 -26.47
N ALA A 252 19.72 -19.96 -27.16
CA ALA A 252 20.14 -20.13 -28.56
C ALA A 252 21.61 -20.58 -28.71
N ALA A 253 22.43 -20.43 -27.67
CA ALA A 253 23.88 -20.69 -27.72
C ALA A 253 24.29 -22.15 -27.45
N PHE A 254 23.36 -23.01 -26.99
CA PHE A 254 23.62 -24.43 -26.70
C PHE A 254 22.99 -25.39 -27.73
N GLY A 255 22.39 -24.88 -28.81
CA GLY A 255 21.87 -25.70 -29.91
C GLY A 255 22.89 -25.85 -31.03
N GLY A 256 23.49 -27.03 -31.17
CA GLY A 256 24.29 -27.36 -32.35
C GLY A 256 23.44 -27.38 -33.63
N PRO A 257 24.05 -27.28 -34.82
CA PRO A 257 23.34 -27.06 -36.10
C PRO A 257 22.45 -28.22 -36.61
N GLY A 258 22.11 -29.21 -35.78
CA GLY A 258 21.35 -30.40 -36.18
C GLY A 258 19.99 -30.63 -35.52
N ASP A 259 19.62 -29.87 -34.48
CA ASP A 259 18.43 -30.19 -33.66
C ASP A 259 17.22 -29.31 -34.03
N GLN A 260 16.56 -29.63 -35.14
CA GLN A 260 15.35 -28.93 -35.63
C GLN A 260 14.02 -29.50 -35.10
N GLY A 261 14.05 -30.43 -34.14
CA GLY A 261 12.85 -30.91 -33.46
C GLY A 261 12.91 -30.67 -31.96
N ASP A 262 12.00 -29.86 -31.43
CA ASP A 262 11.65 -29.83 -30.00
C ASP A 262 12.55 -29.02 -29.02
N LEU A 263 13.01 -27.84 -29.45
CA LEU A 263 13.86 -26.97 -28.62
C LEU A 263 13.12 -26.31 -27.43
N GLY A 264 13.29 -26.92 -26.25
CA GLY A 264 12.97 -26.42 -24.91
C GLY A 264 13.80 -25.21 -24.42
N GLY A 265 14.05 -24.22 -25.29
CA GLY A 265 14.70 -22.95 -24.95
C GLY A 265 13.73 -21.87 -24.43
N PHE A 266 14.24 -20.77 -23.86
CA PHE A 266 13.43 -19.63 -23.37
C PHE A 266 12.41 -19.10 -24.40
N ALA A 267 12.80 -19.03 -25.68
CA ALA A 267 11.90 -18.60 -26.75
C ALA A 267 10.74 -19.60 -26.98
N GLY A 268 11.00 -20.91 -26.91
CA GLY A 268 9.97 -21.96 -26.96
C GLY A 268 9.11 -22.04 -25.69
N ALA A 269 9.71 -21.74 -24.54
CA ALA A 269 9.00 -21.58 -23.26
C ALA A 269 8.01 -20.41 -23.30
N MET A 270 8.36 -19.31 -23.96
CA MET A 270 7.49 -18.14 -24.14
C MET A 270 6.45 -18.32 -25.24
N GLN A 271 6.51 -19.39 -26.04
CA GLN A 271 5.58 -19.64 -27.14
C GLN A 271 4.20 -20.07 -26.64
N ARG A 272 3.16 -19.36 -27.11
CA ARG A 272 1.76 -19.77 -26.99
C ARG A 272 1.42 -20.75 -28.11
N ALA A 273 0.72 -21.85 -27.78
CA ALA A 273 0.26 -22.82 -28.78
C ALA A 273 -0.62 -22.14 -29.84
N GLY A 274 -0.33 -22.37 -31.13
CA GLY A 274 -1.11 -21.83 -32.26
C GLY A 274 -0.78 -20.41 -32.74
N HIS A 275 0.27 -19.74 -32.21
CA HIS A 275 0.72 -18.42 -32.70
C HIS A 275 2.17 -18.48 -33.18
N ALA A 276 2.39 -19.12 -34.34
CA ALA A 276 3.66 -19.19 -35.07
C ALA A 276 3.97 -17.90 -35.88
N GLY A 277 3.65 -16.73 -35.32
CA GLY A 277 3.94 -15.44 -35.96
C GLY A 277 5.35 -14.93 -35.65
N ARG A 278 5.99 -14.30 -36.65
CA ARG A 278 7.25 -13.53 -36.54
C ARG A 278 7.06 -12.24 -35.71
N ASN A 279 6.77 -12.32 -34.42
CA ASN A 279 6.75 -11.12 -33.56
C ASN A 279 8.20 -10.75 -33.19
N PRO A 280 8.72 -9.56 -33.60
CA PRO A 280 10.09 -9.15 -33.30
C PRO A 280 10.36 -9.03 -31.79
N MET A 281 9.33 -8.75 -30.99
CA MET A 281 9.40 -8.66 -29.53
C MET A 281 9.70 -9.98 -28.82
N ARG A 282 9.70 -11.11 -29.55
CA ARG A 282 10.13 -12.42 -29.02
C ARG A 282 11.63 -12.60 -29.05
N ARG A 283 12.33 -11.82 -29.88
CA ARG A 283 13.77 -11.92 -30.06
C ARG A 283 14.48 -11.10 -28.98
N PRO A 284 15.69 -11.49 -28.57
CA PRO A 284 16.52 -10.67 -27.68
C PRO A 284 16.65 -9.21 -28.11
N ALA A 285 16.80 -8.96 -29.42
CA ALA A 285 16.88 -7.61 -29.96
C ALA A 285 15.60 -6.79 -29.72
N GLY A 286 14.41 -7.41 -29.83
CA GLY A 286 13.15 -6.73 -29.56
C GLY A 286 12.95 -6.39 -28.08
N LEU A 287 13.39 -7.27 -27.18
CA LEU A 287 13.35 -7.02 -25.73
C LEU A 287 14.36 -5.94 -25.30
N ALA A 288 15.55 -5.95 -25.90
CA ALA A 288 16.54 -4.88 -25.70
C ALA A 288 16.03 -3.54 -26.25
N PHE A 289 15.39 -3.55 -27.42
CA PHE A 289 14.71 -2.37 -27.96
C PHE A 289 13.65 -1.84 -26.98
N ALA A 290 12.83 -2.72 -26.39
CA ALA A 290 11.84 -2.29 -25.41
C ALA A 290 12.45 -1.60 -24.19
N ALA A 291 13.56 -2.12 -23.66
CA ALA A 291 14.29 -1.49 -22.57
C ALA A 291 14.72 -0.06 -22.92
N VAL A 292 15.38 0.12 -24.08
CA VAL A 292 15.85 1.42 -24.55
C VAL A 292 14.68 2.36 -24.83
N ALA A 293 13.64 1.88 -25.51
CA ALA A 293 12.48 2.67 -25.88
C ALA A 293 11.74 3.22 -24.65
N MET A 294 11.55 2.44 -23.58
CA MET A 294 10.90 2.96 -22.35
C MET A 294 11.70 4.10 -21.70
N VAL A 295 13.03 4.00 -21.66
CA VAL A 295 13.91 5.06 -21.13
C VAL A 295 13.88 6.29 -22.03
N VAL A 296 13.99 6.11 -23.35
CA VAL A 296 13.89 7.22 -24.32
C VAL A 296 12.54 7.91 -24.24
N LEU A 297 11.44 7.15 -24.15
CA LEU A 297 10.11 7.70 -23.96
C LEU A 297 10.02 8.57 -22.70
N LEU A 298 10.60 8.13 -21.58
CA LEU A 298 10.61 8.93 -20.36
C LEU A 298 11.37 10.25 -20.56
N LEU A 299 12.57 10.18 -21.13
CA LEU A 299 13.42 11.35 -21.39
C LEU A 299 12.79 12.34 -22.37
N VAL A 300 11.99 11.87 -23.33
CA VAL A 300 11.30 12.71 -24.31
C VAL A 300 9.98 13.26 -23.76
N LEU A 301 9.16 12.43 -23.12
CA LEU A 301 7.84 12.83 -22.63
C LEU A 301 7.92 13.81 -21.47
N GLN A 302 8.93 13.71 -20.61
CA GLN A 302 9.08 14.62 -19.47
C GLN A 302 9.16 16.10 -19.89
N PRO A 303 10.09 16.54 -20.76
CA PRO A 303 10.13 17.91 -21.25
C PRO A 303 8.96 18.24 -22.19
N ALA A 304 8.47 17.28 -22.99
CA ALA A 304 7.36 17.52 -23.92
C ALA A 304 6.05 17.83 -23.18
N ILE A 305 5.67 17.03 -22.18
CA ILE A 305 4.47 17.25 -21.36
C ILE A 305 4.61 18.53 -20.54
N LYS A 306 5.80 18.84 -20.01
CA LYS A 306 6.05 20.11 -19.32
C LYS A 306 5.80 21.29 -20.26
N SER A 307 6.36 21.27 -21.46
CA SER A 307 6.23 22.35 -22.44
C SER A 307 4.78 22.50 -22.92
N ALA A 308 4.10 21.38 -23.20
CA ALA A 308 2.68 21.38 -23.55
C ALA A 308 1.82 21.93 -22.40
N GLY A 309 2.10 21.53 -21.16
CA GLY A 309 1.39 22.03 -19.98
C GLY A 309 1.58 23.53 -19.75
N GLN A 310 2.74 24.09 -20.09
CA GLN A 310 2.96 25.54 -20.07
C GLN A 310 2.23 26.26 -21.20
N ALA A 311 2.24 25.70 -22.42
CA ALA A 311 1.55 26.29 -23.57
C ALA A 311 0.02 26.26 -23.44
N MET A 312 -0.52 25.23 -22.78
CA MET A 312 -1.96 24.96 -22.65
C MET A 312 -2.52 25.26 -21.25
N ASP A 313 -1.74 25.90 -20.37
CA ASP A 313 -2.07 26.20 -18.97
C ASP A 313 -2.63 25.01 -18.17
N TRP A 314 -2.01 23.83 -18.29
CA TRP A 314 -2.41 22.65 -17.52
C TRP A 314 -2.03 22.72 -16.04
N ARG A 315 -1.24 23.74 -15.64
CA ARG A 315 -0.81 24.02 -14.25
C ARG A 315 -0.18 22.82 -13.54
N LEU A 316 0.57 22.02 -14.30
CA LEU A 316 1.20 20.80 -13.80
C LEU A 316 2.35 21.07 -12.82
N PHE A 317 2.55 20.14 -11.91
CA PHE A 317 3.65 20.14 -10.95
C PHE A 317 5.03 20.09 -11.64
N ASP A 318 5.94 20.99 -11.25
CA ASP A 318 7.31 20.99 -11.78
C ASP A 318 8.22 20.02 -11.01
N THR A 319 8.33 18.80 -11.55
CA THR A 319 9.18 17.75 -10.98
C THR A 319 10.65 18.12 -10.97
N VAL A 320 11.12 18.89 -11.95
CA VAL A 320 12.54 19.28 -12.07
C VAL A 320 12.89 20.33 -11.02
N ALA A 321 12.03 21.33 -10.85
CA ALA A 321 12.19 22.33 -9.78
C ALA A 321 12.24 21.68 -8.40
N GLN A 322 11.38 20.68 -8.15
CA GLN A 322 11.39 19.92 -6.90
C GLN A 322 12.69 19.12 -6.69
N MET A 323 13.28 18.56 -7.75
CA MET A 323 14.57 17.84 -7.65
C MET A 323 15.71 18.79 -7.31
N GLN A 324 15.68 20.01 -7.85
CA GLN A 324 16.68 21.04 -7.58
C GLN A 324 16.53 21.65 -6.17
N GLY A 325 15.31 21.68 -5.62
CA GLY A 325 15.03 22.25 -4.30
C GLY A 325 15.57 21.50 -3.08
N GLY A 326 16.09 20.27 -3.21
CA GLY A 326 16.78 19.53 -2.13
C GLY A 326 15.93 19.09 -0.91
N ASP A 327 14.78 19.73 -0.66
CA ASP A 327 14.03 19.65 0.60
C ASP A 327 13.45 18.26 0.92
N GLN A 328 13.07 17.46 -0.08
CA GLN A 328 12.46 16.14 0.15
C GLN A 328 13.34 15.11 0.85
N LEU A 329 14.66 15.16 0.62
CA LEU A 329 15.58 14.25 1.29
C LEU A 329 15.73 14.65 2.76
N SER A 330 15.70 15.96 3.04
CA SER A 330 15.70 16.53 4.39
C SER A 330 14.48 16.10 5.19
N TRP A 331 13.28 16.18 4.61
CA TRP A 331 12.03 15.77 5.28
C TRP A 331 12.01 14.27 5.62
N ARG A 332 12.37 13.39 4.68
CA ARG A 332 12.45 11.94 4.95
C ARG A 332 13.55 11.60 5.97
N ALA A 333 14.70 12.27 5.90
CA ALA A 333 15.77 12.07 6.86
C ALA A 333 15.33 12.41 8.30
N ALA A 334 14.53 13.47 8.48
CA ALA A 334 13.91 13.79 9.77
C ALA A 334 12.99 12.65 10.24
N MET A 335 12.11 12.13 9.37
CA MET A 335 11.23 11.00 9.71
C MET A 335 12.03 9.73 10.08
N TRP A 336 13.13 9.47 9.37
CA TRP A 336 14.01 8.34 9.63
C TRP A 336 14.76 8.49 10.97
N ALA A 337 15.18 9.70 11.32
CA ALA A 337 15.77 9.99 12.63
C ALA A 337 14.78 9.68 13.76
N HIS A 338 13.50 10.04 13.58
CA HIS A 338 12.45 9.69 14.52
C HIS A 338 12.21 8.18 14.61
N ALA A 339 12.06 7.48 13.48
CA ALA A 339 11.89 6.02 13.48
C ALA A 339 13.06 5.30 14.15
N TRP A 340 14.29 5.77 13.92
CA TRP A 340 15.49 5.24 14.57
C TRP A 340 15.51 5.51 16.07
N ALA A 341 15.10 6.72 16.51
CA ALA A 341 14.97 7.05 17.92
C ALA A 341 13.94 6.16 18.63
N MET A 342 12.79 5.90 18.00
CA MET A 342 11.79 4.96 18.51
C MET A 342 12.36 3.56 18.69
N PHE A 343 13.08 3.04 17.68
CA PHE A 343 13.73 1.74 17.77
C PHE A 343 14.76 1.69 18.91
N ARG A 344 15.57 2.75 19.07
CA ARG A 344 16.55 2.82 20.16
C ARG A 344 15.91 2.85 21.55
N ALA A 345 14.76 3.52 21.68
CA ALA A 345 14.02 3.59 22.94
C ALA A 345 13.26 2.28 23.24
N HIS A 346 12.78 1.58 22.20
CA HIS A 346 11.98 0.36 22.31
C HIS A 346 12.54 -0.77 21.43
N PRO A 347 13.75 -1.29 21.72
CA PRO A 347 14.48 -2.16 20.80
C PRO A 347 13.86 -3.54 20.59
N TRP A 348 13.10 -4.05 21.56
CA TRP A 348 12.58 -5.43 21.51
C TRP A 348 11.28 -5.55 20.73
N LEU A 349 10.25 -4.82 21.16
CA LEU A 349 8.89 -4.90 20.63
C LEU A 349 8.44 -3.64 19.89
N GLY A 350 9.29 -2.61 19.79
CA GLY A 350 8.93 -1.33 19.19
C GLY A 350 7.87 -0.58 19.99
N VAL A 351 7.36 0.51 19.39
CA VAL A 351 6.32 1.36 19.99
C VAL A 351 4.92 0.79 19.87
N GLY A 352 4.72 -0.25 19.05
CA GLY A 352 3.42 -0.86 18.80
C GLY A 352 2.75 -0.39 17.51
N TRP A 353 1.87 -1.24 16.98
CA TRP A 353 0.98 -0.86 15.88
C TRP A 353 0.02 0.25 16.32
N GLY A 354 -0.14 1.27 15.48
CA GLY A 354 -1.04 2.39 15.77
C GLY A 354 -0.46 3.50 16.65
N GLU A 355 0.76 3.34 17.17
CA GLU A 355 1.37 4.25 18.15
C GLU A 355 2.54 5.08 17.59
N TYR A 356 2.84 4.94 16.30
CA TYR A 356 3.97 5.64 15.67
C TYR A 356 3.85 7.16 15.78
N GLY A 357 2.69 7.74 15.45
CA GLY A 357 2.47 9.19 15.55
C GLY A 357 2.59 9.69 16.98
N TRP A 358 1.96 8.98 17.92
CA TRP A 358 2.08 9.26 19.35
C TRP A 358 3.55 9.24 19.84
N ALA A 359 4.29 8.20 19.50
CA ALA A 359 5.71 8.10 19.84
C ALA A 359 6.52 9.22 19.17
N GLN A 360 6.19 9.59 17.93
CA GLN A 360 6.87 10.66 17.20
C GLN A 360 6.68 11.98 17.95
N PHE A 361 5.44 12.28 18.35
CA PHE A 361 5.09 13.45 19.15
C PHE A 361 5.85 13.49 20.48
N GLN A 362 5.87 12.38 21.22
CA GLN A 362 6.51 12.34 22.54
C GLN A 362 8.02 12.64 22.48
N GLN A 363 8.71 12.25 21.42
CA GLN A 363 10.16 12.40 21.28
C GLN A 363 10.60 13.65 20.48
N LEU A 364 9.67 14.54 20.07
CA LEU A 364 9.99 15.74 19.26
C LEU A 364 11.13 16.58 19.84
N ALA A 365 11.03 16.93 21.11
CA ALA A 365 12.05 17.74 21.78
C ALA A 365 13.39 16.99 21.94
N GLN A 366 13.35 15.67 22.09
CA GLN A 366 14.55 14.84 22.25
C GLN A 366 15.32 14.70 20.93
N VAL A 367 14.61 14.49 19.82
CA VAL A 367 15.23 14.34 18.50
C VAL A 367 15.69 15.70 17.97
N GLY A 368 14.92 16.77 18.24
CA GLY A 368 15.36 18.14 17.97
C GLY A 368 15.34 18.56 16.50
N VAL A 369 14.70 17.77 15.62
CA VAL A 369 14.59 18.06 14.19
C VAL A 369 13.14 18.37 13.84
N LYS A 370 12.94 19.42 13.01
CA LYS A 370 11.60 19.73 12.49
C LYS A 370 11.12 18.63 11.56
N VAL A 371 9.90 18.15 11.74
CA VAL A 371 9.38 17.00 11.00
C VAL A 371 7.88 17.10 10.80
N GLU A 372 7.41 16.57 9.67
CA GLU A 372 5.99 16.33 9.46
C GLU A 372 5.49 15.21 10.37
N MET A 373 4.35 15.44 11.01
CA MET A 373 3.71 14.39 11.80
C MET A 373 3.19 13.31 10.85
N SER A 374 3.61 12.07 11.07
CA SER A 374 3.22 10.93 10.25
C SER A 374 2.92 9.72 11.11
N LEU A 375 2.14 8.80 10.55
CA LEU A 375 1.85 7.52 11.17
C LEU A 375 2.86 6.43 10.74
N HIS A 376 3.74 6.73 9.79
CA HIS A 376 4.68 5.79 9.18
C HIS A 376 6.05 6.41 8.89
N ALA A 377 7.10 5.60 8.80
CA ALA A 377 8.46 6.09 8.55
C ALA A 377 8.81 6.35 7.06
N HIS A 378 7.91 6.04 6.13
CA HIS A 378 8.16 6.08 4.67
C HIS A 378 9.41 5.27 4.25
N ASN A 379 9.74 4.25 5.03
CA ASN A 379 10.78 3.27 4.78
C ASN A 379 10.40 2.00 5.53
N ALA A 380 10.01 0.94 4.83
CA ALA A 380 9.43 -0.25 5.47
C ALA A 380 10.36 -0.93 6.48
N VAL A 381 11.69 -0.79 6.36
CA VAL A 381 12.63 -1.38 7.34
C VAL A 381 12.61 -0.58 8.63
N LEU A 382 12.77 0.74 8.55
CA LEU A 382 12.72 1.62 9.72
C LEU A 382 11.35 1.62 10.38
N ASP A 383 10.29 1.58 9.56
CA ASP A 383 8.91 1.49 10.03
C ASP A 383 8.66 0.20 10.84
N MET A 384 9.15 -0.94 10.32
CA MET A 384 9.06 -2.23 11.02
C MET A 384 9.85 -2.24 12.33
N LEU A 385 11.09 -1.72 12.31
CA LEU A 385 11.91 -1.60 13.51
C LEU A 385 11.26 -0.69 14.57
N ALA A 386 10.70 0.44 14.16
CA ALA A 386 10.01 1.36 15.05
C ALA A 386 8.77 0.71 15.69
N LYS A 387 7.92 0.04 14.90
CA LYS A 387 6.62 -0.49 15.38
C LYS A 387 6.72 -1.84 16.09
N THR A 388 7.68 -2.67 15.72
CA THR A 388 7.75 -4.08 16.18
C THR A 388 9.08 -4.46 16.81
N GLY A 389 10.05 -3.55 16.83
CA GLY A 389 11.38 -3.79 17.36
C GLY A 389 12.15 -4.84 16.56
N VAL A 390 13.26 -5.30 17.13
CA VAL A 390 14.11 -6.34 16.52
C VAL A 390 13.38 -7.67 16.42
N ILE A 391 12.48 -7.99 17.36
CA ILE A 391 11.76 -9.27 17.37
C ILE A 391 10.88 -9.37 16.12
N GLY A 392 10.01 -8.38 15.89
CA GLY A 392 9.15 -8.36 14.71
C GLY A 392 9.94 -8.24 13.42
N ALA A 393 10.86 -7.27 13.33
CA ALA A 393 11.64 -7.01 12.13
C ALA A 393 12.52 -8.19 11.71
N ALA A 394 13.20 -8.85 12.66
CA ALA A 394 14.06 -10.00 12.34
C ALA A 394 13.24 -11.18 11.82
N GLY A 395 12.08 -11.50 12.41
CA GLY A 395 11.26 -12.61 11.90
C GLY A 395 10.70 -12.36 10.50
N VAL A 396 10.32 -11.12 10.18
CA VAL A 396 9.98 -10.72 8.80
C VAL A 396 11.18 -10.91 7.87
N PHE A 397 12.34 -10.35 8.22
CA PHE A 397 13.51 -10.40 7.36
C PHE A 397 13.99 -11.84 7.12
N LEU A 398 14.07 -12.64 8.18
CA LEU A 398 14.51 -14.03 8.11
C LEU A 398 13.54 -14.91 7.31
N SER A 399 12.23 -14.74 7.50
CA SER A 399 11.22 -15.50 6.74
C SER A 399 11.22 -15.14 5.26
N LEU A 400 11.28 -13.85 4.91
CA LEU A 400 11.34 -13.40 3.52
C LEU A 400 12.68 -13.75 2.84
N LEU A 401 13.80 -13.66 3.54
CA LEU A 401 15.11 -14.07 3.01
C LEU A 401 15.17 -15.58 2.77
N ALA A 402 14.69 -16.38 3.72
CA ALA A 402 14.60 -17.83 3.57
C ALA A 402 13.67 -18.20 2.39
N TRP A 403 12.53 -17.53 2.27
CA TRP A 403 11.63 -17.68 1.13
C TRP A 403 12.32 -17.33 -0.20
N LEU A 404 12.98 -16.17 -0.29
CA LEU A 404 13.63 -15.72 -1.52
C LEU A 404 14.75 -16.67 -1.94
N TRP A 405 15.55 -17.15 -0.98
CA TRP A 405 16.57 -18.16 -1.23
C TRP A 405 15.98 -19.45 -1.80
N ARG A 406 14.87 -19.93 -1.21
CA ARG A 406 14.17 -21.13 -1.69
C ARG A 406 13.60 -20.95 -3.08
N VAL A 407 13.00 -19.78 -3.36
CA VAL A 407 12.47 -19.42 -4.69
C VAL A 407 13.61 -19.39 -5.72
N ALA A 408 14.70 -18.70 -5.43
CA ALA A 408 15.86 -18.63 -6.31
C ALA A 408 16.43 -20.03 -6.58
N ARG A 409 16.64 -20.83 -5.54
CA ARG A 409 17.20 -22.18 -5.67
C ARG A 409 16.30 -23.12 -6.47
N GLN A 410 14.99 -23.13 -6.22
CA GLN A 410 14.09 -24.13 -6.80
C GLN A 410 13.50 -23.70 -8.15
N ARG A 411 13.22 -22.41 -8.34
CA ARG A 411 12.55 -21.89 -9.54
C ARG A 411 13.48 -21.19 -10.51
N LEU A 412 14.51 -20.49 -10.03
CA LEU A 412 15.46 -19.81 -10.91
C LEU A 412 16.63 -20.70 -11.33
N TRP A 413 17.23 -21.45 -10.41
CA TRP A 413 18.39 -22.29 -10.74
C TRP A 413 18.01 -23.67 -11.27
N ARG A 414 17.02 -24.31 -10.64
CA ARG A 414 16.57 -25.67 -11.00
C ARG A 414 15.33 -25.70 -11.88
N GLY A 415 14.64 -24.58 -12.02
CA GLY A 415 13.42 -24.49 -12.82
C GLY A 415 13.69 -24.56 -14.32
N ASP A 416 12.71 -25.06 -15.05
CA ASP A 416 12.73 -25.03 -16.52
C ASP A 416 12.65 -23.59 -17.05
N ALA A 417 12.77 -23.42 -18.37
CA ALA A 417 12.75 -22.08 -18.96
C ALA A 417 11.42 -21.31 -18.77
N ARG A 418 10.26 -22.00 -18.67
CA ARG A 418 8.96 -21.37 -18.41
C ARG A 418 8.88 -20.87 -16.98
N GLU A 419 9.29 -21.72 -16.05
CA GLU A 419 9.31 -21.46 -14.62
C GLU A 419 10.25 -20.29 -14.28
N ARG A 420 11.44 -20.26 -14.90
CA ARG A 420 12.40 -19.15 -14.75
C ARG A 420 11.82 -17.83 -15.25
N ALA A 421 11.18 -17.84 -16.43
CA ALA A 421 10.61 -16.64 -17.04
C ALA A 421 9.49 -16.02 -16.18
N GLN A 422 8.51 -16.83 -15.76
CA GLN A 422 7.41 -16.33 -14.93
C GLN A 422 7.89 -15.91 -13.54
N THR A 423 8.86 -16.62 -12.96
CA THR A 423 9.43 -16.26 -11.65
C THR A 423 10.15 -14.92 -11.74
N GLY A 424 10.93 -14.68 -12.80
CA GLY A 424 11.59 -13.39 -13.04
C GLY A 424 10.61 -12.22 -13.13
N LEU A 425 9.48 -12.39 -13.82
CA LEU A 425 8.43 -11.37 -13.88
C LEU A 425 7.83 -11.07 -12.50
N VAL A 426 7.39 -12.11 -11.79
CA VAL A 426 6.72 -11.93 -10.48
C VAL A 426 7.68 -11.34 -9.45
N LEU A 427 8.96 -11.75 -9.45
CA LEU A 427 9.99 -11.13 -8.61
C LEU A 427 10.25 -9.66 -8.99
N THR A 428 10.12 -9.29 -10.27
CA THR A 428 10.20 -7.89 -10.70
C THR A 428 9.07 -7.08 -10.09
N TRP A 429 7.81 -7.56 -10.17
CA TRP A 429 6.68 -6.86 -9.55
C TRP A 429 6.80 -6.75 -8.02
N LEU A 430 7.26 -7.81 -7.35
CA LEU A 430 7.55 -7.78 -5.92
C LEU A 430 8.64 -6.75 -5.59
N ALA A 431 9.74 -6.73 -6.36
CA ALA A 431 10.83 -5.77 -6.20
C ALA A 431 10.36 -4.32 -6.41
N MET A 432 9.47 -4.07 -7.36
CA MET A 432 8.86 -2.75 -7.58
C MET A 432 8.04 -2.30 -6.37
N LEU A 433 7.18 -3.16 -5.82
CA LEU A 433 6.40 -2.84 -4.61
C LEU A 433 7.31 -2.62 -3.38
N CYS A 434 8.35 -3.44 -3.22
CA CYS A 434 9.35 -3.25 -2.16
C CYS A 434 10.13 -1.95 -2.33
N ALA A 435 10.56 -1.61 -3.55
CA ALA A 435 11.29 -0.38 -3.84
C ALA A 435 10.45 0.87 -3.54
N HIS A 436 9.16 0.86 -3.90
CA HIS A 436 8.23 1.92 -3.51
C HIS A 436 8.08 1.98 -1.97
N SER A 437 8.03 0.84 -1.30
CA SER A 437 7.95 0.77 0.17
C SER A 437 9.21 1.21 0.92
N MET A 438 10.33 1.46 0.22
CA MET A 438 11.51 2.07 0.83
C MET A 438 11.44 3.59 0.89
N LEU A 439 10.49 4.20 0.16
CA LEU A 439 10.36 5.66 0.00
C LEU A 439 8.98 6.18 0.38
N GLU A 440 7.98 5.30 0.43
CA GLU A 440 6.59 5.52 0.81
C GLU A 440 6.06 4.23 1.49
N TYR A 441 4.75 4.07 1.61
CA TYR A 441 4.12 2.98 2.35
C TYR A 441 2.98 2.25 1.57
N PRO A 442 3.16 1.87 0.28
CA PRO A 442 2.10 1.24 -0.51
C PRO A 442 1.60 -0.08 0.10
N LEU A 443 2.44 -0.82 0.84
CA LEU A 443 2.06 -2.07 1.49
C LEU A 443 1.11 -1.90 2.69
N HIS A 444 0.78 -0.66 3.08
CA HIS A 444 -0.29 -0.38 4.03
C HIS A 444 -1.68 -0.31 3.38
N TYR A 445 -1.76 -0.43 2.04
CA TYR A 445 -3.03 -0.38 1.31
C TYR A 445 -3.43 -1.77 0.82
N LEU A 446 -4.68 -2.16 1.07
CA LEU A 446 -5.16 -3.51 0.77
C LEU A 446 -5.02 -3.89 -0.72
N TYR A 447 -5.25 -2.93 -1.62
CA TYR A 447 -5.11 -3.12 -3.07
C TYR A 447 -3.67 -3.33 -3.55
N PHE A 448 -2.64 -3.11 -2.72
CA PHE A 448 -1.25 -3.51 -3.02
C PHE A 448 -0.80 -4.72 -2.21
N VAL A 449 -1.12 -4.78 -0.91
CA VAL A 449 -0.64 -5.85 -0.03
C VAL A 449 -1.27 -7.20 -0.36
N LEU A 450 -2.52 -7.25 -0.80
CA LEU A 450 -3.18 -8.53 -1.12
C LEU A 450 -2.64 -9.15 -2.44
N PRO A 451 -2.45 -8.39 -3.54
CA PRO A 451 -1.68 -8.88 -4.68
C PRO A 451 -0.24 -9.28 -4.32
N PHE A 452 0.43 -8.51 -3.45
CA PHE A 452 1.77 -8.84 -2.94
C PHE A 452 1.77 -10.21 -2.22
N CYS A 453 0.84 -10.42 -1.29
CA CYS A 453 0.64 -11.68 -0.59
C CYS A 453 0.33 -12.83 -1.56
N PHE A 454 -0.51 -12.61 -2.57
CA PHE A 454 -0.79 -13.60 -3.61
C PHE A 454 0.50 -14.03 -4.33
N MET A 455 1.31 -13.07 -4.78
CA MET A 455 2.57 -13.34 -5.48
C MET A 455 3.59 -14.09 -4.61
N LEU A 456 3.69 -13.75 -3.33
CA LEU A 456 4.54 -14.47 -2.36
C LEU A 456 4.11 -15.94 -2.19
N GLY A 457 2.81 -16.19 -2.00
CA GLY A 457 2.26 -17.54 -1.91
C GLY A 457 2.38 -18.32 -3.22
N TRP A 458 2.17 -17.67 -4.36
CA TRP A 458 2.24 -18.28 -5.68
C TRP A 458 3.64 -18.83 -6.01
N LEU A 459 4.67 -18.08 -5.64
CA LEU A 459 6.07 -18.47 -5.84
C LEU A 459 6.59 -19.43 -4.77
N GLU A 460 5.92 -19.66 -3.63
CA GLU A 460 6.42 -20.60 -2.62
C GLU A 460 6.64 -22.00 -3.25
N PRO A 461 7.87 -22.55 -3.20
CA PRO A 461 8.18 -23.80 -3.90
C PRO A 461 7.69 -25.05 -3.16
N SER A 462 7.72 -25.07 -1.83
CA SER A 462 7.30 -26.25 -1.05
C SER A 462 6.88 -25.90 0.38
N GLY A 463 6.23 -26.82 1.08
CA GLY A 463 5.94 -26.66 2.50
C GLY A 463 6.74 -27.64 3.37
N PHE A 464 6.60 -27.53 4.68
CA PHE A 464 7.13 -28.45 5.67
C PHE A 464 6.01 -29.19 6.43
N GLY A 465 6.39 -30.24 7.16
CA GLY A 465 5.46 -31.04 7.95
C GLY A 465 4.53 -31.93 7.13
N ARG A 466 3.72 -32.73 7.84
CA ARG A 466 2.68 -33.60 7.27
C ARG A 466 1.37 -33.33 8.01
N LEU A 467 0.61 -32.37 7.54
CA LEU A 467 -0.71 -32.03 8.07
C LEU A 467 -1.76 -32.93 7.40
N ARG A 468 -2.41 -33.78 8.19
CA ARG A 468 -3.63 -34.47 7.76
C ARG A 468 -4.82 -33.66 8.25
N VAL A 469 -5.39 -32.87 7.35
CA VAL A 469 -6.62 -32.12 7.64
C VAL A 469 -7.81 -32.96 7.19
N PRO A 470 -8.69 -33.41 8.11
CA PRO A 470 -9.93 -34.08 7.72
C PRO A 470 -10.75 -33.15 6.83
N ARG A 471 -11.38 -33.72 5.79
CA ARG A 471 -12.16 -32.93 4.83
C ARG A 471 -13.29 -32.14 5.49
N GLY A 472 -13.96 -32.73 6.48
CA GLY A 472 -15.00 -32.04 7.26
C GLY A 472 -14.45 -30.77 7.93
N PHE A 473 -13.27 -30.85 8.53
CA PHE A 473 -12.59 -29.68 9.11
C PHE A 473 -12.22 -28.64 8.05
N ALA A 474 -11.69 -29.05 6.89
CA ALA A 474 -11.35 -28.10 5.82
C ALA A 474 -12.58 -27.38 5.25
N VAL A 475 -13.74 -28.05 5.19
CA VAL A 475 -15.02 -27.44 4.80
C VAL A 475 -15.50 -26.48 5.90
N LEU A 476 -15.50 -26.92 7.16
CA LEU A 476 -15.89 -26.07 8.29
C LEU A 476 -15.02 -24.82 8.40
N ALA A 477 -13.70 -24.95 8.27
CA ALA A 477 -12.78 -23.82 8.26
C ALA A 477 -13.04 -22.86 7.09
N GLY A 478 -13.39 -23.38 5.91
CA GLY A 478 -13.80 -22.56 4.76
C GLY A 478 -15.11 -21.81 5.01
N LEU A 479 -16.10 -22.46 5.61
CA LEU A 479 -17.37 -21.84 5.99
C LEU A 479 -17.18 -20.79 7.09
N ALA A 480 -16.36 -21.09 8.10
CA ALA A 480 -16.01 -20.16 9.16
C ALA A 480 -15.29 -18.92 8.61
N PHE A 481 -14.30 -19.12 7.73
CA PHE A 481 -13.63 -18.01 7.05
C PHE A 481 -14.63 -17.15 6.26
N ALA A 482 -15.52 -17.76 5.49
CA ALA A 482 -16.54 -17.03 4.72
C ALA A 482 -17.50 -16.24 5.63
N GLY A 483 -17.97 -16.84 6.73
CA GLY A 483 -18.84 -16.19 7.70
C GLY A 483 -18.16 -15.02 8.41
N VAL A 484 -16.93 -15.21 8.88
CA VAL A 484 -16.13 -14.15 9.54
C VAL A 484 -15.81 -13.02 8.57
N ALA A 485 -15.36 -13.32 7.36
CA ALA A 485 -15.07 -12.31 6.35
C ALA A 485 -16.33 -11.51 5.99
N ALA A 486 -17.48 -12.18 5.81
CA ALA A 486 -18.75 -11.51 5.55
C ALA A 486 -19.17 -10.60 6.71
N ALA A 487 -19.02 -11.05 7.96
CA ALA A 487 -19.34 -10.24 9.14
C ALA A 487 -18.44 -9.00 9.25
N ILE A 488 -17.13 -9.16 9.08
CA ILE A 488 -16.17 -8.04 9.13
C ILE A 488 -16.47 -7.04 8.01
N LEU A 489 -16.58 -7.49 6.75
CA LEU A 489 -16.82 -6.59 5.61
C LEU A 489 -18.16 -5.87 5.74
N THR A 490 -19.21 -6.54 6.22
CA THR A 490 -20.53 -5.93 6.41
C THR A 490 -20.52 -4.89 7.52
N THR A 491 -19.95 -5.22 8.69
CA THR A 491 -19.87 -4.29 9.82
C THR A 491 -18.95 -3.11 9.52
N MET A 492 -17.84 -3.35 8.81
CA MET A 492 -16.92 -2.30 8.36
C MET A 492 -17.56 -1.34 7.36
N TRP A 493 -18.37 -1.86 6.43
CA TRP A 493 -19.19 -1.03 5.55
C TRP A 493 -20.19 -0.19 6.35
N GLN A 494 -20.94 -0.80 7.27
CA GLN A 494 -21.93 -0.09 8.08
C GLN A 494 -21.31 1.03 8.92
N ASP A 495 -20.20 0.75 9.59
CA ASP A 495 -19.49 1.74 10.41
C ASP A 495 -18.89 2.86 9.57
N TYR A 496 -18.28 2.55 8.43
CA TYR A 496 -17.76 3.58 7.54
C TYR A 496 -18.89 4.48 7.02
N ARG A 497 -20.03 3.91 6.61
CA ARG A 497 -21.19 4.70 6.17
C ARG A 497 -21.71 5.65 7.27
N ARG A 498 -21.60 5.26 8.55
CA ARG A 498 -21.93 6.15 9.68
C ARG A 498 -20.88 7.24 9.86
N ALA A 499 -19.59 6.89 9.80
CA ALA A 499 -18.50 7.85 9.91
C ALA A 499 -18.54 8.88 8.76
N GLU A 500 -18.67 8.42 7.51
CA GLU A 500 -18.82 9.26 6.32
C GLU A 500 -20.06 10.15 6.42
N ALA A 501 -21.21 9.64 6.87
CA ALA A 501 -22.40 10.46 7.03
C ALA A 501 -22.20 11.60 8.05
N ARG A 502 -21.45 11.35 9.13
CA ARG A 502 -21.11 12.36 10.14
C ARG A 502 -20.14 13.40 9.62
N GLU A 503 -19.10 12.95 8.91
CA GLU A 503 -18.08 13.80 8.29
C GLU A 503 -18.71 14.89 7.41
N TYR A 504 -19.64 14.51 6.53
CA TYR A 504 -20.30 15.44 5.62
C TYR A 504 -21.61 16.05 6.17
N ALA A 505 -21.98 15.77 7.41
CA ALA A 505 -23.14 16.39 8.05
C ALA A 505 -22.82 17.82 8.50
N ARG A 506 -23.82 18.70 8.45
CA ARG A 506 -23.76 20.01 9.13
C ARG A 506 -23.60 19.80 10.65
N ALA A 507 -22.83 20.65 11.30
CA ALA A 507 -22.52 20.57 12.73
C ALA A 507 -23.78 20.35 13.61
N GLU A 508 -24.86 21.09 13.35
CA GLU A 508 -26.15 20.99 14.07
C GLU A 508 -26.79 19.59 14.02
N ARG A 509 -26.59 18.84 12.93
CA ARG A 509 -27.20 17.51 12.72
C ARG A 509 -26.23 16.37 13.01
N ARG A 510 -24.93 16.65 13.06
CA ARG A 510 -23.88 15.66 13.26
C ARG A 510 -24.06 14.89 14.58
N ALA A 511 -24.41 15.58 15.66
CA ALA A 511 -24.66 14.96 16.96
C ALA A 511 -25.85 13.97 16.97
N ALA A 512 -26.84 14.17 16.10
CA ALA A 512 -28.01 13.30 15.99
C ALA A 512 -27.76 12.02 15.16
N LEU A 513 -26.65 11.96 14.41
CA LEU A 513 -26.31 10.79 13.59
C LEU A 513 -25.69 9.66 14.42
N PRO A 514 -25.99 8.40 14.11
CA PRO A 514 -25.47 7.26 14.86
C PRO A 514 -23.95 7.17 14.79
N MET A 515 -23.31 6.86 15.92
CA MET A 515 -21.88 6.59 15.97
C MET A 515 -21.53 5.24 15.32
N PRO A 516 -20.32 5.10 14.75
CA PRO A 516 -19.75 3.79 14.45
C PRO A 516 -19.62 2.92 15.71
N ASN A 517 -19.85 1.62 15.58
CA ASN A 517 -19.86 0.69 16.70
C ASN A 517 -18.49 0.09 17.01
N PHE A 518 -17.68 -0.16 15.98
CA PHE A 518 -16.47 -0.98 16.05
C PHE A 518 -15.26 -0.32 15.39
N TRP A 519 -15.23 -0.22 14.07
CA TRP A 519 -14.00 -0.03 13.29
C TRP A 519 -13.58 1.43 13.15
N PHE A 520 -14.57 2.32 13.02
CA PHE A 520 -14.35 3.77 12.85
C PHE A 520 -14.75 4.57 14.10
N ARG A 521 -14.90 3.90 15.24
CA ARG A 521 -15.41 4.52 16.47
C ARG A 521 -14.42 5.55 17.02
N GLN A 522 -13.13 5.22 17.02
CA GLN A 522 -12.06 6.10 17.48
C GLN A 522 -11.97 7.35 16.60
N ALA A 523 -12.01 7.18 15.27
CA ALA A 523 -11.99 8.30 14.33
C ALA A 523 -13.21 9.22 14.52
N ALA A 524 -14.42 8.66 14.61
CA ALA A 524 -15.62 9.46 14.85
C ALA A 524 -15.65 10.12 16.24
N ALA A 525 -15.03 9.50 17.25
CA ALA A 525 -14.88 10.09 18.58
C ALA A 525 -13.85 11.23 18.58
N SER A 526 -12.77 11.10 17.81
CA SER A 526 -11.77 12.15 17.61
C SER A 526 -12.39 13.39 16.96
N ASP A 527 -13.16 13.21 15.88
CA ASP A 527 -13.90 14.29 15.22
C ASP A 527 -14.86 14.99 16.21
N ALA A 528 -15.65 14.22 16.97
CA ALA A 528 -16.57 14.79 17.95
C ALA A 528 -15.88 15.55 19.09
N ILE A 529 -14.69 15.13 19.53
CA ILE A 529 -13.96 15.80 20.62
C ILE A 529 -13.24 17.06 20.13
N GLU A 530 -12.79 17.09 18.87
CA GLU A 530 -12.22 18.29 18.26
C GLU A 530 -13.22 19.45 18.19
N GLU A 531 -14.51 19.15 17.97
CA GLU A 531 -15.58 20.15 17.93
C GLU A 531 -16.14 20.52 19.31
N ALA A 532 -15.86 19.74 20.35
CA ALA A 532 -16.43 19.96 21.67
C ALA A 532 -16.00 21.32 22.25
N LYS A 533 -16.94 22.12 22.77
CA LYS A 533 -16.58 23.34 23.51
C LYS A 533 -15.94 22.95 24.84
N ILE A 534 -14.71 23.41 25.08
CA ILE A 534 -13.99 23.18 26.34
C ILE A 534 -14.39 24.27 27.34
N THR A 535 -14.83 23.85 28.53
CA THR A 535 -15.13 24.73 29.67
C THR A 535 -14.46 24.16 30.93
N PRO A 536 -14.25 24.96 31.99
CA PRO A 536 -13.67 24.46 33.23
C PRO A 536 -14.44 23.27 33.83
N GLU A 537 -15.77 23.26 33.68
CA GLU A 537 -16.67 22.25 34.26
C GLU A 537 -16.56 20.91 33.55
N ASN A 538 -16.30 20.90 32.23
CA ASN A 538 -16.20 19.68 31.44
C ASN A 538 -14.75 19.23 31.18
N ALA A 539 -13.74 20.03 31.58
CA ALA A 539 -12.34 19.79 31.24
C ALA A 539 -11.84 18.41 31.69
N ALA A 540 -12.16 18.01 32.93
CA ALA A 540 -11.78 16.70 33.47
C ALA A 540 -12.38 15.53 32.67
N GLN A 541 -13.60 15.69 32.16
CA GLN A 541 -14.27 14.66 31.35
C GLN A 541 -13.68 14.58 29.94
N LEU A 542 -13.27 15.71 29.35
CA LEU A 542 -12.78 15.77 27.98
C LEU A 542 -11.28 15.42 27.85
N LEU A 543 -10.49 15.51 28.92
CA LEU A 543 -9.05 15.29 28.87
C LEU A 543 -8.66 13.89 28.35
N GLY A 544 -9.23 12.83 28.93
CA GLY A 544 -8.94 11.45 28.50
C GLY A 544 -9.26 11.18 27.02
N PRO A 545 -10.48 11.51 26.55
CA PRO A 545 -10.83 11.42 25.13
C PRO A 545 -9.93 12.23 24.21
N HIS A 546 -9.50 13.43 24.61
CA HIS A 546 -8.55 14.23 23.82
C HIS A 546 -7.17 13.58 23.73
N ILE A 547 -6.65 13.01 24.83
CA ILE A 547 -5.41 12.24 24.79
C ILE A 547 -5.56 11.05 23.82
N ALA A 548 -6.66 10.31 23.88
CA ALA A 548 -6.92 9.21 22.95
C ALA A 548 -7.00 9.67 21.48
N ALA A 549 -7.53 10.86 21.20
CA ALA A 549 -7.51 11.46 19.87
C ALA A 549 -6.08 11.79 19.39
N VAL A 550 -5.21 12.27 20.28
CA VAL A 550 -3.80 12.53 19.97
C VAL A 550 -3.05 11.23 19.63
N HIS A 551 -3.42 10.09 20.23
CA HIS A 551 -2.88 8.78 19.82
C HIS A 551 -3.23 8.41 18.37
N LEU A 552 -4.42 8.82 17.88
CA LEU A 552 -4.84 8.57 16.51
C LEU A 552 -4.04 9.43 15.52
N LEU A 553 -3.97 10.74 15.77
CA LEU A 553 -3.16 11.67 14.99
C LEU A 553 -2.81 12.91 15.83
N PRO A 554 -1.52 13.13 16.16
CA PRO A 554 -1.10 14.31 16.92
C PRO A 554 -1.11 15.60 16.07
N THR A 555 -2.29 16.16 15.81
CA THR A 555 -2.40 17.45 15.11
C THR A 555 -2.06 18.61 16.06
N PRO A 556 -1.54 19.75 15.55
CA PRO A 556 -1.28 20.93 16.37
C PRO A 556 -2.51 21.39 17.17
N THR A 557 -3.69 21.33 16.55
CA THR A 557 -4.98 21.67 17.17
C THR A 557 -5.32 20.73 18.34
N LEU A 558 -5.21 19.41 18.15
CA LEU A 558 -5.47 18.44 19.22
C LEU A 558 -4.47 18.60 20.37
N ILE A 559 -3.19 18.80 20.07
CA ILE A 559 -2.14 19.02 21.09
C ILE A 559 -2.46 20.27 21.92
N SER A 560 -2.79 21.37 21.24
CA SER A 560 -3.12 22.66 21.86
C SER A 560 -4.35 22.55 22.78
N ARG A 561 -5.43 21.96 22.28
CA ARG A 561 -6.66 21.72 23.05
C ARG A 561 -6.43 20.78 24.23
N THR A 562 -5.60 19.76 24.07
CA THR A 562 -5.23 18.85 25.17
C THR A 562 -4.42 19.58 26.24
N ALA A 563 -3.47 20.41 25.85
CA ALA A 563 -2.72 21.26 26.78
C ALA A 563 -3.65 22.23 27.53
N TRP A 564 -4.65 22.78 26.86
CA TRP A 564 -5.66 23.62 27.51
C TRP A 564 -6.43 22.86 28.59
N LEU A 565 -6.84 21.63 28.30
CA LEU A 565 -7.52 20.76 29.27
C LEU A 565 -6.63 20.45 30.46
N MET A 566 -5.36 20.10 30.24
CA MET A 566 -4.39 19.89 31.32
C MET A 566 -4.26 21.12 32.22
N ALA A 567 -4.19 22.32 31.65
CA ALA A 567 -4.13 23.56 32.43
C ALA A 567 -5.39 23.78 33.27
N LEU A 568 -6.57 23.52 32.72
CA LEU A 568 -7.86 23.63 33.43
C LEU A 568 -8.03 22.55 34.52
N THR A 569 -7.46 21.36 34.34
CA THR A 569 -7.54 20.27 35.32
C THR A 569 -6.41 20.28 36.36
N GLY A 570 -5.59 21.33 36.39
CA GLY A 570 -4.56 21.53 37.43
C GLY A 570 -3.16 21.02 37.10
N ASP A 571 -2.85 20.73 35.83
CA ASP A 571 -1.50 20.36 35.37
C ASP A 571 -0.96 21.33 34.29
N PRO A 572 -0.72 22.61 34.65
CA PRO A 572 -0.17 23.59 33.70
C PRO A 572 1.27 23.30 33.29
N ALA A 573 2.02 22.51 34.08
CA ALA A 573 3.40 22.15 33.76
C ALA A 573 3.45 21.18 32.57
N GLN A 574 2.63 20.13 32.60
CA GLN A 574 2.52 19.20 31.47
C GLN A 574 1.94 19.89 30.23
N ALA A 575 0.96 20.78 30.41
CA ALA A 575 0.40 21.60 29.34
C ALA A 575 1.48 22.39 28.57
N ARG A 576 2.37 23.08 29.31
CA ARG A 576 3.50 23.82 28.72
C ARG A 576 4.43 22.89 27.95
N ALA A 577 4.82 21.76 28.56
CA ALA A 577 5.71 20.79 27.93
C ALA A 577 5.18 20.24 26.60
N TRP A 578 3.86 20.05 26.48
CA TRP A 578 3.21 19.62 25.24
C TRP A 578 3.25 20.71 24.17
N LEU A 579 2.94 21.94 24.55
CA LEU A 579 2.96 23.09 23.63
C LEU A 579 4.35 23.41 23.12
N GLU A 580 5.38 23.24 23.95
CA GLU A 580 6.76 23.46 23.54
C GLU A 580 7.22 22.53 22.40
N ARG A 581 6.57 21.37 22.21
CA ARG A 581 6.84 20.44 21.10
C ARG A 581 6.37 20.99 19.76
N LEU A 582 5.41 21.93 19.74
CA LEU A 582 4.89 22.53 18.50
C LEU A 582 5.97 23.29 17.71
N ARG A 583 7.04 23.77 18.36
CA ARG A 583 8.16 24.41 17.66
C ARG A 583 8.87 23.49 16.65
N PHE A 584 8.70 22.18 16.79
CA PHE A 584 9.27 21.15 15.91
C PHE A 584 8.33 20.75 14.77
N TYR A 585 7.14 21.35 14.68
CA TYR A 585 6.25 21.24 13.52
C TYR A 585 6.64 22.24 12.42
N PHE A 586 5.88 22.26 11.32
CA PHE A 586 6.06 23.20 10.23
C PHE A 586 5.83 24.66 10.66
N ALA A 587 6.38 25.59 9.87
CA ALA A 587 6.33 27.01 10.19
C ALA A 587 4.89 27.54 10.17
N GLY A 588 4.50 28.26 11.23
CA GLY A 588 3.19 28.89 11.37
C GLY A 588 2.24 28.17 12.31
N ASP A 589 2.38 26.85 12.48
CA ASP A 589 1.49 26.06 13.34
C ASP A 589 1.55 26.52 14.80
N GLU A 590 2.76 26.68 15.36
CA GLU A 590 2.97 27.11 16.74
C GLU A 590 2.27 28.46 17.02
N ALA A 591 2.56 29.49 16.22
CA ALA A 591 2.03 30.83 16.43
C ALA A 591 0.49 30.86 16.40
N ASN A 592 -0.12 30.13 15.46
CA ASN A 592 -1.58 30.01 15.36
C ASN A 592 -2.18 29.36 16.61
N GLN A 593 -1.58 28.26 17.10
CA GLN A 593 -2.09 27.58 18.30
C GLN A 593 -1.99 28.44 19.56
N PHE A 594 -0.88 29.18 19.75
CA PHE A 594 -0.75 30.11 20.87
C PHE A 594 -1.75 31.27 20.80
N ALA A 595 -2.07 31.78 19.61
CA ALA A 595 -3.06 32.82 19.43
C ALA A 595 -4.48 32.34 19.79
N GLU A 596 -4.87 31.14 19.37
CA GLU A 596 -6.17 30.54 19.73
C GLU A 596 -6.26 30.27 21.24
N LEU A 597 -5.19 29.74 21.86
CA LEU A 597 -5.16 29.56 23.32
C LEU A 597 -5.25 30.87 24.09
N ALA A 598 -4.63 31.94 23.60
CA ALA A 598 -4.74 33.25 24.24
C ALA A 598 -6.18 33.77 24.24
N ARG A 599 -6.97 33.47 23.19
CA ARG A 599 -8.42 33.76 23.13
C ARG A 599 -9.19 32.88 24.12
N ALA A 600 -8.95 31.57 24.14
CA ALA A 600 -9.60 30.66 25.09
C ALA A 600 -9.34 31.07 26.56
N CYS A 601 -8.10 31.49 26.87
CA CYS A 601 -7.74 32.05 28.17
C CYS A 601 -8.53 33.32 28.52
N ALA A 602 -8.88 34.16 27.54
CA ALA A 602 -9.65 35.37 27.77
C ALA A 602 -11.15 35.09 28.00
N GLU A 603 -11.68 34.04 27.38
CA GLU A 603 -13.09 33.64 27.47
C GLU A 603 -13.46 32.96 28.80
N VAL A 604 -12.50 32.36 29.51
CA VAL A 604 -12.74 31.76 30.82
C VAL A 604 -12.74 32.81 31.93
N ASP A 605 -13.70 32.68 32.85
CA ASP A 605 -13.86 33.52 34.03
C ASP A 605 -12.58 33.60 34.88
N ALA A 606 -12.30 34.78 35.44
CA ALA A 606 -11.07 35.06 36.16
C ALA A 606 -10.84 34.18 37.41
N ALA A 607 -11.90 33.58 37.95
CA ALA A 607 -11.85 32.66 39.10
C ALA A 607 -11.41 31.24 38.70
N ALA A 608 -11.79 30.78 37.51
CA ALA A 608 -11.47 29.45 37.00
C ALA A 608 -10.25 29.44 36.05
N ARG A 609 -9.69 30.62 35.74
CA ARG A 609 -8.57 30.77 34.80
C ARG A 609 -7.25 30.29 35.41
N PRO A 610 -6.50 29.40 34.75
CA PRO A 610 -5.14 29.04 35.14
C PRO A 610 -4.18 30.20 34.83
N ARG A 611 -4.02 31.14 35.78
CA ARG A 611 -3.35 32.44 35.56
C ARG A 611 -1.94 32.31 35.00
N ASP A 612 -1.09 31.53 35.69
CA ASP A 612 0.31 31.36 35.29
C ASP A 612 0.47 30.76 33.90
N PHE A 613 -0.41 29.82 33.52
CA PHE A 613 -0.41 29.24 32.18
C PHE A 613 -0.86 30.26 31.13
N CYS A 614 -1.96 30.96 31.38
CA CYS A 614 -2.49 31.96 30.45
C CYS A 614 -1.56 33.15 30.25
N ASP A 615 -0.86 33.60 31.29
CA ASP A 615 0.14 34.66 31.18
C ASP A 615 1.34 34.20 30.35
N TRP A 616 1.81 32.96 30.56
CA TRP A 616 2.85 32.36 29.73
C TRP A 616 2.45 32.23 28.25
N VAL A 617 1.23 31.76 27.95
CA VAL A 617 0.69 31.67 26.58
C VAL A 617 0.68 33.05 25.92
N ARG A 618 0.22 34.08 26.63
CA ARG A 618 0.18 35.47 26.10
C ARG A 618 1.55 36.04 25.81
N LEU A 619 2.55 35.74 26.65
CA LEU A 619 3.93 36.17 26.43
C LEU A 619 4.51 35.49 25.18
N ARG A 620 4.42 34.16 25.12
CA ARG A 620 4.87 33.36 23.96
C ARG A 620 4.20 33.79 22.66
N GLY A 621 2.88 34.00 22.65
CA GLY A 621 2.12 34.44 21.47
C GLY A 621 2.53 35.81 20.92
N LYS A 622 3.17 36.67 21.74
CA LYS A 622 3.72 37.97 21.30
C LYS A 622 5.16 37.87 20.78
N GLY A 623 5.71 36.66 20.64
CA GLY A 623 7.12 36.46 20.30
C GLY A 623 8.09 36.90 21.40
N LYS A 624 7.58 37.15 22.62
CA LYS A 624 8.38 37.51 23.79
C LYS A 624 8.38 36.35 24.78
N ALA A 625 9.41 35.53 24.79
CA ALA A 625 9.70 34.74 25.97
C ALA A 625 11.19 34.42 26.06
N GLU A 626 11.79 35.02 27.09
CA GLU A 626 13.04 34.69 27.80
C GLU A 626 14.35 34.56 27.01
#